data_AF-A0A7J2JYW4-F1
#
_entry.id   AF-A0A7J2JYW4-F1
#
_cell.length_a   1.000
_cell.length_b   1.000
_cell.length_c   1.000
_cell.angle_alpha   90.00
_cell.angle_beta   90.00
_cell.angle_gamma   90.00
#
_symmetry.space_group_name_H-M   'P 1'
#
loop_
_entity.id
_entity.type
_entity.pdbx_description
1 polymer ?
#
loop_
_entity_poly.entity_id
_entity_poly.type
_entity_poly.pdbx_seq_one_letter_code
_entity_poly.pdbx_strand_id
1 'polypeptide(L)' 'MRKVAVIGIGHSKFGRRQDVNVCELAFEAIKPAMEEAGITAKDVEFMPVGTIGMWYEEGLPAVMIADYCGISGAGLA' A
#
# COMPACT_ATOMS: atom_id res chain seq x y z
N MET A 1 -18.34 5.68 19.24
CA MET A 1 -17.21 5.63 18.29
C MET A 1 -15.98 5.08 19.02
N ARG A 2 -15.19 4.20 18.39
CA ARG A 2 -13.93 3.70 18.96
C ARG A 2 -12.82 4.73 18.74
N LYS A 3 -11.86 4.81 19.67
CA LYS A 3 -10.65 5.63 19.51
C LYS A 3 -9.72 4.97 18.47
N VAL A 4 -9.02 5.77 17.69
CA VAL A 4 -8.11 5.32 16.61
C VAL A 4 -6.74 5.96 16.82
N ALA A 5 -5.68 5.24 16.44
CA ALA A 5 -4.30 5.71 16.49
C ALA A 5 -3.57 5.36 15.18
N VAL A 6 -2.55 6.15 14.83
CA VAL A 6 -1.60 5.82 13.76
C VAL A 6 -0.40 5.15 14.41
N ILE A 7 -0.04 3.95 13.95
CA ILE A 7 1.00 3.11 14.57
C ILE A 7 2.27 2.98 13.71
N GLY A 8 2.24 3.43 12.44
CA GLY A 8 3.41 3.45 11.57
C GLY A 8 3.15 4.29 10.32
N ILE A 9 4.22 4.87 9.76
CA ILE A 9 4.19 5.75 8.59
C ILE A 9 5.32 5.36 7.63
N GLY A 10 5.08 5.52 6.33
CA GLY A 10 6.11 5.33 5.33
C GLY A 10 5.81 6.12 4.06
N HIS A 11 6.87 6.46 3.33
CA HIS A 11 6.76 7.16 2.06
C HIS A 11 7.84 6.69 1.10
N SER A 12 7.53 6.69 -0.20
CA SER A 12 8.51 6.50 -1.25
C SER A 12 9.27 7.81 -1.54
N LYS A 13 10.33 7.73 -2.34
CA LYS A 13 11.07 8.92 -2.76
C LYS A 13 10.27 9.68 -3.82
N PHE A 14 9.95 10.95 -3.52
CA PHE A 14 9.27 11.84 -4.45
C PHE A 14 10.19 12.27 -5.60
N GLY A 15 9.66 12.30 -6.82
CA GLY A 15 10.37 12.78 -8.01
C GLY A 15 9.87 12.16 -9.30
N ARG A 16 10.58 12.45 -10.40
CA ARG A 16 10.35 11.80 -11.69
C ARG A 16 11.11 10.48 -11.71
N ARG A 17 10.42 9.40 -11.36
CA ARG A 17 10.95 8.04 -11.35
C ARG A 17 10.51 7.32 -12.63
N GLN A 18 11.46 6.72 -13.34
CA GLN A 18 11.21 5.83 -14.49
C GLN A 18 11.81 4.43 -14.26
N ASP A 19 12.42 4.25 -13.10
CA ASP A 19 13.14 3.06 -12.65
C ASP A 19 12.26 2.09 -11.85
N VAL A 20 11.05 2.52 -11.45
CA VAL A 20 10.12 1.74 -10.63
C VAL A 20 8.68 1.86 -11.15
N ASN A 21 7.90 0.80 -10.95
CA ASN A 21 6.46 0.77 -11.22
C ASN A 21 5.64 1.16 -9.98
N VAL A 22 4.30 1.22 -10.14
CA VAL A 22 3.39 1.62 -9.06
C VAL A 22 3.41 0.68 -7.84
N CYS A 23 3.58 -0.62 -8.06
CA CYS A 23 3.64 -1.61 -6.97
C CYS A 23 4.95 -1.49 -6.19
N GLU A 24 6.06 -1.28 -6.89
CA GLU A 24 7.37 -1.02 -6.27
C GLU A 24 7.37 0.30 -5.48
N LEU A 25 6.78 1.37 -6.04
CA LEU A 25 6.59 2.64 -5.34
C LEU A 25 5.73 2.48 -4.08
N ALA A 26 4.66 1.68 -4.14
CA ALA A 26 3.83 1.41 -2.98
C ALA A 26 4.59 0.58 -1.94
N PHE A 27 5.37 -0.43 -2.35
CA PHE A 27 6.17 -1.25 -1.45
C PHE A 27 7.26 -0.45 -0.72
N GLU A 28 7.91 0.50 -1.40
CA GLU A 28 8.85 1.45 -0.77
C GLU A 28 8.21 2.21 0.41
N ALA A 29 6.91 2.51 0.34
CA ALA A 29 6.17 3.18 1.41
C ALA A 29 5.59 2.21 2.46
N ILE A 30 5.06 1.07 2.02
CA ILE A 30 4.35 0.10 2.88
C ILE A 30 5.32 -0.61 3.84
N LYS A 31 6.47 -1.06 3.32
CA LYS A 31 7.45 -1.81 4.11
C LYS A 31 7.89 -1.07 5.40
N PRO A 32 8.39 0.18 5.34
CA PRO A 32 8.79 0.89 6.56
C PRO A 32 7.59 1.19 7.48
N ALA A 33 6.40 1.44 6.93
CA ALA A 33 5.21 1.66 7.75
C ALA A 33 4.82 0.43 8.57
N MET A 34 4.93 -0.76 7.98
CA MET A 34 4.68 -2.03 8.69
C MET A 34 5.77 -2.36 9.70
N GLU A 35 7.03 -2.10 9.35
CA GLU A 35 8.18 -2.29 10.25
C GLU A 35 8.09 -1.38 11.48
N GLU A 36 7.72 -0.10 11.30
CA GLU A 36 7.50 0.84 12.41
C GLU A 36 6.31 0.42 13.29
N ALA A 37 5.22 -0.04 12.66
CA ALA A 37 4.05 -0.54 13.36
C ALA A 37 4.28 -1.86 14.10
N GLY A 38 5.35 -2.60 13.77
CA GLY A 38 5.65 -3.91 14.36
C GLY A 38 4.61 -4.99 14.01
N ILE A 39 3.95 -4.86 12.86
CA ILE A 39 2.90 -5.78 12.40
C ILE A 39 3.34 -6.60 11.19
N THR A 40 2.60 -7.65 10.89
CA THR A 40 2.77 -8.47 9.69
C THR A 40 1.60 -8.28 8.72
N ALA A 41 1.74 -8.77 7.49
CA ALA A 41 0.68 -8.66 6.48
C ALA A 41 -0.64 -9.33 6.91
N LYS A 42 -0.56 -10.34 7.80
CA LYS A 42 -1.73 -11.06 8.33
C LYS A 42 -2.59 -10.22 9.28
N ASP A 43 -2.01 -9.16 9.85
CA ASP A 43 -2.67 -8.28 10.80
C ASP A 43 -3.49 -7.17 10.09
N VAL A 44 -3.34 -7.03 8.77
CA VAL A 44 -4.02 -6.01 7.96
C VAL A 44 -5.31 -6.58 7.39
N GLU A 45 -6.45 -6.15 7.94
CA GLU A 45 -7.78 -6.61 7.51
C GLU A 45 -8.30 -5.84 6.28
N PHE A 46 -7.83 -4.62 6.05
CA PHE A 46 -8.33 -3.74 5.00
C PHE A 46 -7.26 -2.74 4.53
N MET A 47 -7.18 -2.52 3.22
CA MET A 47 -6.23 -1.58 2.62
C MET A 47 -6.93 -0.64 1.63
N PRO A 48 -7.25 0.61 2.04
CA PRO A 48 -7.76 1.61 1.11
C PRO A 48 -6.61 2.16 0.26
N VAL A 49 -6.82 2.26 -1.05
CA VAL A 49 -5.84 2.85 -1.98
C VAL A 49 -6.49 3.96 -2.78
N GLY A 50 -5.87 5.15 -2.72
CA GLY A 50 -6.16 6.26 -3.63
C GLY A 50 -5.07 6.37 -4.68
N THR A 51 -5.45 6.43 -5.96
CA THR A 51 -4.49 6.66 -7.04
C THR A 51 -5.10 7.54 -8.13
N ILE A 52 -4.25 8.32 -8.77
CA ILE A 52 -4.56 9.07 -9.97
C ILE A 52 -3.37 8.90 -10.92
N GLY A 53 -3.61 8.39 -12.15
CA GLY A 53 -2.53 8.15 -13.11
C GLY A 53 -2.53 6.78 -13.79
N MET A 54 -3.23 5.78 -13.23
CA MET A 54 -3.54 4.53 -13.94
C MET A 54 -4.77 4.78 -14.82
N TRP A 55 -4.59 5.41 -15.99
CA TRP A 55 -5.67 5.77 -16.93
C TRP A 55 -6.21 4.52 -17.66
N TYR A 56 -6.65 3.53 -16.90
CA TYR A 56 -7.19 2.26 -17.39
C TYR A 56 -8.28 1.78 -16.44
N GLU A 57 -9.42 1.37 -16.99
CA GLU A 57 -10.62 1.02 -16.21
C GLU A 57 -10.40 -0.21 -15.31
N GLU A 58 -9.45 -1.08 -15.68
CA GLU A 58 -9.13 -2.32 -14.95
C GLU A 58 -7.78 -2.26 -14.21
N GLY A 59 -7.27 -1.06 -13.90
CA GLY A 59 -5.97 -0.93 -13.24
C GLY A 59 -5.89 -1.59 -11.85
N LEU A 60 -7.04 -1.79 -11.18
CA LEU A 60 -7.23 -2.44 -9.87
C LEU A 60 -6.03 -2.26 -8.92
N PRO A 61 -5.61 -1.01 -8.67
CA PRO A 61 -4.37 -0.67 -7.98
C PRO A 61 -4.31 -1.25 -6.57
N ALA A 62 -5.45 -1.29 -5.88
CA ALA A 62 -5.55 -1.87 -4.54
C ALA A 62 -5.19 -3.36 -4.54
N VAL A 63 -5.73 -4.13 -5.49
CA VAL A 63 -5.49 -5.58 -5.61
C VAL A 63 -4.05 -5.84 -6.03
N MET A 64 -3.57 -5.14 -7.06
CA MET A 64 -2.20 -5.27 -7.57
C MET A 64 -1.14 -4.96 -6.50
N ILE A 65 -1.34 -3.88 -5.73
CA ILE A 65 -0.44 -3.50 -4.64
C ILE A 65 -0.54 -4.50 -3.48
N ALA A 66 -1.75 -4.94 -3.12
CA ALA A 66 -1.97 -5.89 -2.03
C ALA A 66 -1.24 -7.21 -2.30
N ASP A 67 -1.39 -7.74 -3.52
CA ASP A 67 -0.73 -8.99 -3.92
C ASP A 67 0.79 -8.83 -3.98
N TYR A 68 1.29 -7.71 -4.53
CA TYR A 68 2.73 -7.45 -4.58
C TYR A 68 3.35 -7.32 -3.18
N CYS A 69 2.64 -6.72 -2.22
CA CYS A 69 3.12 -6.52 -0.86
C CYS A 69 2.86 -7.72 0.07
N GLY A 70 2.27 -8.81 -0.43
CA GLY A 70 1.94 -9.99 0.37
C GLY A 70 0.79 -9.78 1.36
N ILE A 71 -0.03 -8.74 1.15
CA ILE A 71 -1.23 -8.40 1.93
C ILE A 71 -2.50 -8.85 1.16
N SER A 72 -2.40 -9.97 0.46
CA SER A 72 -3.49 -10.52 -0.37
C SER A 72 -4.77 -10.68 0.44
N GLY A 73 -5.89 -10.24 -0.14
CA GLY A 73 -7.21 -10.26 0.50
C GLY A 73 -7.63 -8.92 1.12
N ALA A 74 -6.71 -8.08 1.59
CA ALA A 74 -7.04 -6.78 2.19
C ALA A 74 -7.55 -5.74 1.17
N GLY A 75 -7.25 -5.94 -0.12
CA GLY A 75 -7.70 -5.07 -1.22
C GLY A 75 -9.03 -5.50 -1.89
N LEU A 76 -9.71 -6.55 -1.39
CA LEU A 76 -10.91 -7.16 -1.99
C LEU A 76 -12.22 -6.89 -1.21
N ALA A 77 -12.21 -5.96 -0.28
CA ALA A 77 -13.37 -5.64 0.56
C ALA A 77 -14.42 -4.77 -0.15
#